data_AF-A0A1V5HG53-F1
#
_entry.id   AF-A0A1V5HG53-F1
#
_cell.length_a   1.000
_cell.length_b   1.000
_cell.length_c   1.000
_cell.angle_alpha   90.00
_cell.angle_beta   90.00
_cell.angle_gamma   90.00
#
_symmetry.space_group_name_H-M   'P 1'
#
loop_
_entity.id
_entity.type
_entity.pdbx_description
1 polymer ?
#
loop_
_entity_poly.entity_id
_entity_poly.type
_entity_poly.pdbx_seq_one_letter_code
_entity_poly.pdbx_strand_id
1 'polypeptide(L)'
;MSILDTFFLEGKVAVVTGGAGLYGRQIVRALAEAGAQTDIASRRLAAREAVVTESRCLRQRRRNPGPGAARRCPPGGGCRGRGCG
;
A
#
# COMPACT_ATOMS: atom_id res chain seq x y z
N MET A 1 5.75 -26.71 0.84
CA MET A 1 5.70 -25.24 0.85
C MET A 1 6.68 -24.73 -0.19
N SER A 2 6.23 -23.89 -1.12
CA SER A 2 7.14 -23.24 -2.06
C SER A 2 7.76 -22.00 -1.42
N ILE A 3 8.95 -21.61 -1.86
CA ILE A 3 9.61 -20.39 -1.37
C ILE A 3 8.74 -19.14 -1.60
N LEU A 4 7.91 -19.14 -2.65
CA LEU A 4 7.02 -18.03 -2.99
C LEU A 4 5.89 -17.87 -1.98
N ASP A 5 5.45 -18.96 -1.36
CA ASP A 5 4.40 -18.93 -0.34
C ASP A 5 4.83 -18.13 0.90
N THR A 6 6.13 -18.01 1.14
CA THR A 6 6.69 -17.31 2.31
C THR A 6 6.66 -15.79 2.14
N PHE A 7 6.44 -15.29 0.91
CA PHE A 7 6.40 -13.87 0.60
C PHE A 7 4.97 -13.29 0.53
N PHE A 8 3.93 -14.11 0.64
CA PHE A 8 2.56 -13.60 0.76
C PHE A 8 2.33 -13.08 2.18
N LEU A 9 1.95 -11.80 2.27
CA LEU A 9 1.72 -11.09 3.54
C LEU A 9 0.25 -10.70 3.71
N GLU A 10 -0.66 -11.41 3.04
CA GLU A 10 -2.08 -11.14 3.11
C GLU A 10 -2.61 -11.26 4.54
N GLY A 11 -3.38 -10.26 4.98
CA GLY A 11 -3.90 -10.18 6.35
C GLY A 11 -2.87 -9.80 7.42
N LYS A 12 -1.60 -9.53 7.06
CA LYS A 12 -0.56 -9.05 8.00
C LYS A 12 -0.47 -7.52 7.99
N VAL A 13 0.00 -6.96 9.10
CA VAL A 13 0.32 -5.54 9.25
C VAL A 13 1.84 -5.39 9.31
N ALA A 14 2.41 -4.49 8.50
CA ALA A 14 3.84 -4.21 8.42
C ALA A 14 4.10 -2.72 8.64
N VAL A 15 4.87 -2.39 9.68
CA VAL A 15 5.23 -1.00 10.01
C VAL A 15 6.63 -0.72 9.50
N VAL A 16 6.79 0.34 8.70
CA VAL A 16 8.07 0.75 8.12
C VAL A 16 8.46 2.12 8.66
N THR A 17 9.52 2.15 9.48
CA THR A 17 10.17 3.39 9.89
C THR A 17 11.09 3.88 8.77
N GLY A 18 11.05 5.19 8.47
CA GLY A 18 11.79 5.75 7.34
C GLY A 18 11.21 5.41 5.95
N GLY A 19 9.96 4.93 5.87
CA GLY A 19 9.33 4.51 4.60
C GLY A 19 9.16 5.61 3.53
N ALA A 20 9.36 6.89 3.89
CA ALA A 20 9.37 8.01 2.94
C ALA A 20 10.78 8.36 2.41
N GLY A 21 11.80 7.56 2.75
CA GLY A 21 13.17 7.69 2.24
C GLY A 21 13.35 7.03 0.87
N LEU A 22 14.59 7.09 0.34
CA LEU A 22 14.95 6.56 -0.98
C LEU A 22 14.62 5.07 -1.13
N TYR A 23 15.00 4.26 -0.14
CA TYR A 23 14.76 2.82 -0.14
C TYR A 23 13.42 2.43 0.48
N GLY A 24 13.00 3.18 1.50
CA GLY A 24 11.76 2.92 2.23
C GLY A 24 10.53 2.91 1.33
N ARG A 25 10.49 3.76 0.30
CA ARG A 25 9.38 3.80 -0.66
C ARG A 25 9.21 2.49 -1.42
N GLN A 26 10.32 1.92 -1.90
CA GLN A 26 10.29 0.66 -2.65
C GLN A 26 9.90 -0.52 -1.75
N ILE A 27 10.38 -0.51 -0.51
CA ILE A 27 10.04 -1.54 0.49
C ILE A 27 8.54 -1.50 0.81
N VAL A 28 7.99 -0.32 1.09
CA VAL A 28 6.55 -0.15 1.37
C VAL A 28 5.71 -0.59 0.17
N ARG A 29 6.16 -0.27 -1.05
CA ARG A 29 5.49 -0.70 -2.27
C ARG A 29 5.46 -2.21 -2.40
N ALA A 30 6.60 -2.88 -2.24
CA ALA A 30 6.69 -4.34 -2.30
C ALA A 30 5.81 -5.02 -1.23
N LEU A 31 5.81 -4.50 -0.01
CA LEU A 31 4.96 -5.01 1.08
C LEU A 31 3.46 -4.84 0.77
N ALA A 32 3.07 -3.72 0.17
CA ALA A 32 1.69 -3.49 -0.25
C ALA A 32 1.29 -4.42 -1.42
N GLU A 33 2.20 -4.67 -2.36
CA GLU A 33 1.98 -5.62 -3.48
C GLU A 33 1.86 -7.07 -2.99
N ALA A 34 2.57 -7.43 -1.91
CA ALA A 34 2.46 -8.70 -1.20
C ALA A 34 1.18 -8.86 -0.36
N GLY A 35 0.35 -7.82 -0.26
CA GLY A 35 -0.95 -7.85 0.44
C GLY A 35 -0.92 -7.39 1.89
N ALA A 36 0.23 -6.94 2.40
CA ALA A 36 0.34 -6.43 3.76
C ALA A 36 -0.39 -5.08 3.91
N GLN A 37 -0.96 -4.84 5.08
CA GLN A 37 -1.33 -3.50 5.52
C GLN A 37 -0.07 -2.76 5.96
N THR A 38 0.32 -1.72 5.22
CA THR A 38 1.57 -1.00 5.46
C THR A 38 1.34 0.34 6.16
N ASP A 39 2.04 0.56 7.27
CA ASP A 39 2.04 1.83 7.99
C ASP A 39 3.43 2.46 7.94
N ILE A 40 3.50 3.76 7.63
CA ILE A 40 4.77 4.47 7.42
C ILE A 40 4.98 5.50 8.52
N ALA A 41 6.11 5.39 9.23
CA ALA A 41 6.57 6.40 10.17
C ALA A 41 7.77 7.15 9.57
N SER A 42 7.62 8.45 9.28
CA SER A 42 8.72 9.29 8.79
C SER A 42 8.54 10.75 9.20
N ARG A 43 9.67 11.47 9.32
CA ARG A 43 9.75 12.90 9.67
C ARG A 43 9.38 13.83 8.50
N ARG A 44 9.36 13.34 7.26
CA ARG A 44 9.03 14.13 6.06
C ARG A 44 7.58 13.91 5.64
N LEU A 45 6.69 14.82 6.05
CA LEU A 45 5.24 14.71 5.88
C LEU A 45 4.80 14.59 4.41
N ALA A 46 5.26 15.51 3.54
CA ALA A 46 4.86 15.53 2.13
C ALA A 46 5.27 14.26 1.37
N ALA A 47 6.48 13.76 1.61
CA ALA A 47 6.95 12.51 0.99
C ALA A 47 6.18 11.28 1.53
N ARG A 48 5.75 11.30 2.80
CA ARG A 48 4.96 10.22 3.41
C ARG A 48 3.59 10.11 2.76
N GLU A 49 2.88 11.21 2.56
CA GLU A 49 1.52 11.20 2.03
C GLU A 49 1.43 10.63 0.62
N ALA A 50 2.40 10.95 -0.24
CA ALA A 50 2.50 10.40 -1.58
C ALA A 50 2.64 8.86 -1.55
N VAL A 51 3.54 8.35 -0.70
CA VAL A 51 3.79 6.90 -0.59
C VAL A 51 2.60 6.17 0.05
N VAL A 52 1.95 6.76 1.05
CA VAL A 52 0.73 6.19 1.67
C VAL A 52 -0.40 6.09 0.64
N THR A 53 -0.57 7.11 -0.20
CA THR A 53 -1.61 7.10 -1.24
C THR A 53 -1.33 6.00 -2.27
N GLU A 54 -0.08 5.87 -2.70
CA GLU A 54 0.38 4.83 -3.63
C GLU A 54 0.17 3.42 -3.06
N SER A 55 0.62 3.16 -1.83
CA SER A 55 0.53 1.85 -1.18
C SER A 55 -0.92 1.45 -0.87
N ARG A 56 -1.78 2.40 -0.49
CA ARG A 56 -3.21 2.13 -0.26
C ARG A 56 -3.93 1.71 -1.54
N CYS A 57 -3.62 2.34 -2.67
CA CYS A 57 -4.19 1.99 -3.97
C CYS A 57 -3.76 0.57 -4.41
N LEU A 58 -2.47 0.25 -4.30
CA LEU A 58 -1.94 -1.09 -4.61
C LEU A 58 -2.61 -2.17 -3.77
N ARG A 59 -2.76 -1.92 -2.47
CA ARG A 59 -3.42 -2.84 -1.56
C ARG A 59 -4.90 -3.05 -1.88
N GLN A 60 -5.64 -1.99 -2.20
CA GLN A 60 -7.07 -2.08 -2.54
C GLN A 60 -7.31 -2.90 -3.82
N ARG A 61 -6.39 -2.83 -4.80
CA ARG A 61 -6.43 -3.67 -6.02
C ARG A 61 -6.28 -5.15 -5.71
N ARG A 62 -5.42 -5.51 -4.75
CA ARG A 62 -5.24 -6.89 -4.26
C ARG A 62 -6.45 -7.36 -3.46
N ARG A 63 -6.93 -6.56 -2.50
CA ARG A 63 -8.01 -6.94 -1.55
C ARG A 63 -9.37 -7.16 -2.24
N ASN A 64 -9.64 -6.46 -3.34
CA ASN A 64 -10.90 -6.61 -4.08
C ASN A 64 -10.60 -6.88 -5.56
N PRO A 65 -10.43 -8.13 -6.00
CA PRO A 65 -10.12 -8.45 -7.40
C PRO A 65 -11.33 -8.36 -8.35
N GLY A 66 -12.50 -7.91 -7.89
CA GLY A 66 -13.72 -7.83 -8.73
C GLY A 66 -13.69 -6.73 -9.81
N PRO A 67 -14.57 -6.81 -10.83
CA PRO A 67 -14.56 -5.96 -12.04
C PRO A 67 -14.78 -4.45 -11.81
N GLY A 68 -14.96 -4.00 -10.55
CA GLY A 68 -15.15 -2.60 -10.16
C GLY A 68 -14.06 -2.00 -9.25
N ALA A 69 -13.03 -2.74 -8.85
CA ALA A 69 -12.07 -2.28 -7.86
C ALA A 69 -11.04 -1.27 -8.38
N ALA A 70 -10.59 -1.44 -9.63
CA ALA A 70 -9.67 -0.51 -10.27
C ALA A 70 -10.26 0.90 -10.51
N ARG A 71 -11.60 1.05 -10.40
CA ARG A 71 -12.33 2.29 -10.69
C ARG A 71 -12.43 3.25 -9.48
N ARG A 72 -12.04 2.83 -8.27
CA ARG A 72 -12.23 3.64 -7.04
C ARG A 72 -11.08 4.57 -6.68
N CYS A 73 -9.88 4.36 -7.23
CA CYS A 73 -8.72 5.19 -6.95
C CYS A 73 -8.19 5.85 -8.23
N PRO A 74 -8.38 7.18 -8.41
CA PRO A 74 -7.74 7.90 -9.51
C PRO A 74 -6.24 8.12 -9.22
N PRO A 75 -5.38 8.17 -10.25
CA PRO A 75 -3.99 8.57 -10.08
C PRO A 75 -3.93 10.08 -9.76
N GLY A 76 -3.34 10.44 -8.61
CA GLY A 76 -3.02 11.83 -8.28
C GLY A 76 -4.05 12.63 -7.46
N GLY A 77 -5.05 12.01 -6.84
CA GLY A 77 -6.00 12.74 -6.00
C GLY A 77 -6.73 11.85 -5.00
N GLY A 78 -6.94 12.37 -3.79
CA GLY A 78 -7.55 11.64 -2.67
C GLY A 78 -8.81 10.85 -3.05
N CYS A 79 -8.94 9.69 -2.41
CA CYS A 79 -10.01 8.72 -2.61
C CYS A 79 -11.38 9.35 -2.26
N ARG A 80 -12.02 10.04 -3.21
CA ARG A 80 -13.34 10.66 -3.06
C ARG A 80 -14.46 9.65 -3.31
N GLY A 81 -14.57 8.62 -2.47
CA GLY A 81 -15.60 7.59 -2.59
C GLY A 81 -16.06 7.05 -1.24
N ARG A 82 -17.39 6.88 -1.09
CA ARG A 82 -18.12 6.43 0.12
C ARG A 82 -17.79 5.02 0.66
N GLY A 83 -16.72 4.39 0.22
CA GLY A 83 -16.38 2.98 0.54
C GLY A 83 -14.99 2.78 1.09
N CYS A 84 -14.37 3.80 1.68
CA CYS A 84 -13.01 3.76 2.21
C CYS A 84 -12.95 4.20 3.67
N GLY A 85 -13.83 3.61 4.49
CA GLY A 85 -13.60 3.47 5.93
C GLY A 85 -12.43 2.53 6.18
#